data_AF-A0A5S4U1Y5-F1
#
_entry.id   AF-A0A5S4U1Y5-F1
#
_cell.length_a   1.000
_cell.length_b   1.000
_cell.length_c   1.000
_cell.angle_alpha   90.00
_cell.angle_beta   90.00
_cell.angle_gamma   90.00
#
_symmetry.space_group_name_H-M   'P 1'
#
loop_
_entity.id
_entity.type
_entity.pdbx_description
1 polymer ?
#
loop_
_entity_poly.entity_id
_entity_poly.type
_entity_poly.pdbx_seq_one_letter_code
_entity_poly.pdbx_strand_id
1 'polypeptide(L)'
;MMNEREIIRFISLQEMLMKAFFISYPSLKDFDFLLDFPKKGTVFVNDDEWGFVKHGRGIKFLISNDQKEMVVDINNVKNTKLIDIWRLSQYFSSYNDHEIKRVLDGMVQAGILQKISEKQYELI
;
A
#
# COMPACT_ATOMS: atom_id res chain seq x y z
N MET A 1 6.10 -18.46 -2.36
CA MET A 1 6.08 -18.29 -0.89
C MET A 1 6.35 -16.82 -0.61
N MET A 2 5.41 -16.13 0.02
CA MET A 2 5.58 -14.75 0.45
C MET A 2 6.72 -14.72 1.47
N ASN A 3 7.63 -13.75 1.29
CA ASN A 3 8.84 -13.59 2.09
C ASN A 3 9.16 -12.10 2.21
N GLU A 4 10.24 -11.80 2.92
CA GLU A 4 10.74 -10.43 3.12
C GLU A 4 10.81 -9.60 1.83
N ARG A 5 11.34 -10.16 0.74
CA ARG A 5 11.49 -9.44 -0.54
C ARG A 5 10.13 -9.06 -1.13
N GLU A 6 9.13 -9.93 -1.01
CA GLU A 6 7.78 -9.64 -1.48
C GLU A 6 7.12 -8.54 -0.63
N ILE A 7 7.35 -8.51 0.68
CA ILE A 7 6.87 -7.43 1.54
C ILE A 7 7.54 -6.10 1.17
N ILE A 8 8.86 -6.10 0.95
CA ILE A 8 9.60 -4.89 0.51
C ILE A 8 9.10 -4.43 -0.87
N ARG A 9 8.82 -5.36 -1.79
CA ARG A 9 8.23 -5.04 -3.10
C ARG A 9 6.85 -4.39 -2.96
N PHE A 10 6.01 -4.89 -2.06
CA PHE A 10 4.70 -4.27 -1.77
C PHE A 10 4.86 -2.84 -1.25
N ILE A 11 5.76 -2.61 -0.28
CA ILE A 11 6.03 -1.26 0.25
C ILE A 11 6.57 -0.33 -0.84
N SER A 12 7.47 -0.82 -1.68
CA SER A 12 8.02 -0.06 -2.81
C SER A 12 6.93 0.31 -3.82
N LEU A 13 6.02 -0.63 -4.12
CA LEU A 13 4.87 -0.37 -4.99
C LEU A 13 3.92 0.66 -4.38
N GLN A 14 3.64 0.57 -3.08
CA GLN A 14 2.86 1.56 -2.34
C GLN A 14 3.46 2.96 -2.46
N GLU A 15 4.78 3.09 -2.30
CA GLU A 15 5.50 4.36 -2.46
C GLU A 15 5.43 4.88 -3.91
N MET A 16 5.65 4.01 -4.90
CA MET A 16 5.60 4.37 -6.32
C MET A 16 4.20 4.86 -6.74
N LEU A 17 3.14 4.20 -6.28
CA LEU A 17 1.75 4.60 -6.55
C LEU A 17 1.44 5.99 -5.96
N MET A 18 1.85 6.25 -4.72
CA MET A 18 1.65 7.57 -4.11
C MET A 18 2.46 8.66 -4.79
N LYS A 19 3.71 8.37 -5.19
CA LYS A 19 4.52 9.31 -5.98
C LYS A 19 3.83 9.63 -7.30
N ALA A 20 3.38 8.63 -8.05
CA ALA A 20 2.65 8.82 -9.30
C ALA A 20 1.36 9.63 -9.08
N PHE A 21 0.64 9.35 -7.99
CA PHE A 21 -0.54 10.11 -7.61
C PHE A 21 -0.24 11.60 -7.39
N PHE A 22 0.78 11.95 -6.60
CA PHE A 22 1.11 13.35 -6.36
C PHE A 22 1.69 14.07 -7.59
N ILE A 23 2.34 13.33 -8.50
CA ILE A 23 2.78 13.88 -9.79
C ILE A 23 1.56 14.19 -10.68
N SER A 24 0.58 13.29 -10.75
CA SER A 24 -0.65 13.48 -11.53
C SER A 24 -1.58 14.54 -10.94
N TYR A 25 -1.55 14.73 -9.62
CA TYR A 25 -2.40 15.66 -8.88
C TYR A 25 -1.54 16.60 -7.98
N PRO A 26 -0.76 17.53 -8.57
CA PRO A 26 0.22 18.32 -7.83
C PRO A 26 -0.39 19.46 -7.00
N SER A 27 -1.67 19.76 -7.17
CA SER A 27 -2.34 20.90 -6.51
C SER A 27 -2.92 20.55 -5.13
N LEU A 28 -2.74 19.32 -4.65
CA LEU A 28 -3.31 18.82 -3.39
C LEU A 28 -2.57 19.41 -2.18
N LYS A 29 -3.34 19.82 -1.17
CA LYS A 29 -2.86 20.56 0.01
C LYS A 29 -3.49 20.09 1.31
N ASP A 30 -4.71 19.56 1.28
CA ASP A 30 -5.40 19.11 2.47
C ASP A 30 -5.08 17.64 2.78
N PHE A 31 -3.91 17.40 3.38
CA PHE A 31 -3.48 16.05 3.78
C PHE A 31 -4.09 15.55 5.10
N ASP A 32 -4.83 16.39 5.82
CA ASP A 32 -5.44 16.03 7.11
C ASP A 32 -6.84 15.44 6.90
N PHE A 33 -7.62 16.04 6.01
CA PHE A 33 -9.00 15.62 5.73
C PHE A 33 -9.19 15.08 4.31
N LEU A 34 -8.22 15.28 3.41
CA LEU A 34 -8.27 14.83 2.01
C LEU A 34 -9.50 15.37 1.26
N LEU A 35 -9.90 16.62 1.52
CA LEU A 35 -11.08 17.22 0.91
C LEU A 35 -10.84 17.65 -0.54
N ASP A 36 -9.61 18.05 -0.87
CA ASP A 36 -9.22 18.44 -2.22
C ASP A 36 -8.71 17.26 -3.08
N PHE A 37 -8.61 16.06 -2.50
CA PHE A 37 -8.20 14.85 -3.21
C PHE A 37 -9.31 14.37 -4.16
N PRO A 38 -8.98 14.00 -5.41
CA PRO A 38 -9.95 13.41 -6.34
C PRO A 38 -10.57 12.14 -5.76
N LYS A 39 -11.89 11.97 -5.95
CA LYS A 39 -12.60 10.79 -5.45
C LYS A 39 -12.23 9.50 -6.19
N LYS A 40 -11.89 9.62 -7.47
CA LYS A 40 -11.45 8.52 -8.34
C LYS A 40 -10.65 9.08 -9.52
N GLY A 41 -9.85 8.24 -10.16
CA GLY A 41 -9.05 8.60 -11.33
C GLY A 41 -8.08 7.48 -11.66
N THR A 42 -7.03 7.79 -12.42
CA THR A 42 -5.98 6.84 -12.79
C THR A 42 -4.59 7.45 -12.63
N VAL A 43 -3.58 6.60 -12.43
CA VAL A 43 -2.15 6.95 -12.38
C VAL A 43 -1.36 5.91 -13.15
N PHE A 44 -0.18 6.26 -13.67
CA PHE A 44 0.70 5.33 -14.38
C PHE A 44 1.91 4.96 -13.53
N VAL A 45 2.19 3.67 -13.40
CA VAL A 45 3.38 3.14 -12.71
C VAL A 45 3.96 2.02 -13.55
N ASN A 46 5.21 2.13 -14.02
CA ASN A 46 5.86 1.14 -14.89
C ASN A 46 5.02 0.77 -16.13
N ASP A 47 4.48 1.78 -16.82
CA ASP A 47 3.60 1.64 -18.00
C ASP A 47 2.24 0.97 -17.73
N ASP A 48 1.98 0.54 -16.50
CA ASP A 48 0.68 0.05 -16.07
C ASP A 48 -0.23 1.21 -15.65
N GLU A 49 -1.48 1.21 -16.14
CA GLU A 49 -2.53 2.11 -15.66
C GLU A 49 -3.20 1.54 -14.40
N TRP A 50 -3.13 2.29 -13.32
CA TRP A 50 -3.77 1.97 -12.05
C TRP A 50 -4.97 2.88 -11.83
N GLY A 51 -6.15 2.28 -11.72
CA GLY A 51 -7.31 2.97 -11.19
C GLY A 51 -7.16 3.24 -9.70
N PHE A 52 -7.75 4.33 -9.22
CA PHE A 52 -7.85 4.57 -7.78
C PHE A 52 -9.23 5.06 -7.36
N VAL A 53 -9.56 4.79 -6.10
CA VAL A 53 -10.73 5.33 -5.41
C VAL A 53 -10.32 5.82 -4.03
N LYS A 54 -10.66 7.07 -3.71
CA LYS A 54 -10.50 7.64 -2.38
C LYS A 54 -11.59 7.10 -1.45
N HIS A 55 -11.20 6.67 -0.25
CA HIS A 55 -12.13 6.22 0.79
C HIS A 55 -11.66 6.73 2.14
N GLY A 56 -12.56 7.22 2.99
CA GLY A 56 -12.18 7.81 4.29
C GLY A 56 -10.97 8.75 4.19
N ARG A 57 -9.87 8.35 4.85
CA ARG A 57 -8.55 9.03 4.86
C ARG A 57 -7.48 8.32 4.02
N GLY A 58 -7.89 7.47 3.09
CA GLY A 58 -7.00 6.65 2.27
C GLY A 58 -7.35 6.65 0.79
N ILE A 59 -6.51 5.97 0.03
CA ILE A 59 -6.64 5.78 -1.41
C ILE A 59 -6.42 4.29 -1.69
N LYS A 60 -7.38 3.68 -2.37
CA LYS A 60 -7.29 2.31 -2.86
C LYS A 60 -6.91 2.32 -4.33
N PHE A 61 -5.74 1.79 -4.66
CA PHE A 61 -5.30 1.55 -6.02
C PHE A 61 -5.68 0.15 -6.45
N LEU A 62 -6.09 0.03 -7.70
CA LEU A 62 -6.47 -1.21 -8.34
C LEU A 62 -5.93 -1.27 -9.75
N ILE A 63 -5.45 -2.45 -10.12
CA ILE A 63 -5.21 -2.79 -11.52
C ILE A 63 -5.92 -4.11 -11.79
N SER A 64 -6.61 -4.15 -12.92
CA SER A 64 -7.28 -5.34 -13.42
C SER A 64 -6.96 -5.43 -14.90
N ASN A 65 -6.15 -6.43 -15.26
CA ASN A 65 -5.89 -6.82 -16.64
C ASN A 65 -6.00 -8.34 -16.75
N ASP A 66 -5.92 -8.87 -17.98
CA ASP A 66 -6.08 -10.31 -18.26
C ASP A 66 -5.09 -11.22 -17.49
N GLN A 67 -4.01 -10.64 -16.96
CA GLN A 67 -2.94 -11.37 -16.28
C GLN A 67 -2.96 -11.19 -14.75
N LYS A 68 -3.59 -10.13 -14.23
CA LYS A 68 -3.46 -9.76 -12.83
C LYS A 68 -4.59 -8.87 -12.31
N GLU A 69 -5.12 -9.25 -11.16
CA GLU A 69 -5.90 -8.37 -10.29
C GLU A 69 -5.06 -8.09 -9.03
N MET A 70 -4.76 -6.81 -8.78
CA MET A 70 -4.07 -6.39 -7.56
C MET A 70 -4.78 -5.22 -6.91
N VAL A 71 -4.75 -5.23 -5.58
CA VAL A 71 -5.24 -4.15 -4.74
C VAL A 71 -4.12 -3.65 -3.85
N VAL A 72 -3.85 -2.35 -3.89
CA VAL A 72 -2.96 -1.66 -2.95
C VAL A 72 -3.77 -0.57 -2.26
N ASP A 73 -4.18 -0.84 -1.02
CA ASP A 73 -4.92 0.13 -0.20
C ASP A 73 -3.96 0.89 0.72
N ILE A 74 -4.01 2.21 0.70
CA ILE A 74 -3.15 3.10 1.48
C ILE A 74 -4.02 3.95 2.40
N ASN A 75 -3.96 3.71 3.70
CA ASN A 75 -4.78 4.44 4.69
C ASN A 75 -4.10 5.67 5.30
N ASN A 76 -2.81 5.87 5.01
CA ASN A 76 -2.03 6.99 5.47
C ASN A 76 -1.19 7.52 4.30
N VAL A 77 -1.74 8.49 3.57
CA VAL A 77 -1.07 9.10 2.41
C VAL A 77 0.23 9.83 2.77
N LYS A 78 0.47 10.12 4.06
CA LYS A 78 1.71 10.74 4.54
C LYS A 78 2.80 9.72 4.88
N ASN A 79 2.46 8.44 5.02
CA ASN A 79 3.42 7.40 5.39
C ASN A 79 3.20 6.11 4.58
N THR A 80 3.91 6.01 3.46
CA THR A 80 3.91 4.83 2.59
C THR A 80 4.78 3.68 3.10
N LYS A 81 5.47 3.83 4.24
CA LYS A 81 6.21 2.73 4.88
C LYS A 81 5.32 1.91 5.82
N LEU A 82 4.16 2.46 6.21
CA LEU A 82 3.20 1.80 7.09
C LEU A 82 2.41 0.73 6.33
N ILE A 83 2.40 -0.47 6.88
CA ILE A 83 1.68 -1.63 6.36
C ILE A 83 0.87 -2.29 7.48
N ASP A 84 -0.19 -3.01 7.12
CA ASP A 84 -0.92 -3.85 8.04
C ASP A 84 -1.31 -5.19 7.42
N ILE A 85 -1.63 -6.14 8.29
CA ILE A 85 -1.96 -7.52 7.89
C ILE A 85 -3.16 -7.54 6.93
N TRP A 86 -4.15 -6.69 7.14
CA TRP A 86 -5.38 -6.68 6.34
C TRP A 86 -5.13 -6.19 4.90
N ARG A 87 -4.31 -5.15 4.71
CA ARG A 87 -3.91 -4.69 3.37
C ARG A 87 -3.04 -5.72 2.66
N LEU A 88 -2.14 -6.36 3.41
CA LEU A 88 -1.30 -7.42 2.87
C LEU A 88 -2.13 -8.62 2.45
N SER A 89 -3.18 -9.00 3.17
CA SER A 89 -4.06 -10.11 2.76
C SER A 89 -4.91 -9.78 1.55
N GLN A 90 -5.24 -8.50 1.32
CA GLN A 90 -5.85 -8.07 0.05
C GLN A 90 -4.91 -8.21 -1.14
N TYR A 91 -3.63 -7.84 -0.96
CA TYR A 91 -2.63 -7.93 -2.03
C TYR A 91 -2.17 -9.37 -2.27
N PHE A 92 -1.89 -10.10 -1.19
CA PHE A 92 -1.43 -11.49 -1.17
C PHE A 92 -2.62 -12.43 -0.90
N SER A 93 -3.63 -12.40 -1.77
CA SER A 93 -4.92 -13.09 -1.58
C SER A 93 -4.83 -14.60 -1.31
N SER A 94 -3.70 -15.23 -1.63
CA SER A 94 -3.44 -16.65 -1.36
C SER A 94 -2.88 -16.95 0.04
N TYR A 95 -2.63 -15.94 0.87
CA TYR A 95 -2.05 -16.09 2.21
C TYR A 95 -3.02 -15.62 3.28
N ASN A 96 -3.09 -16.36 4.39
CA ASN A 96 -3.91 -15.95 5.53
C ASN A 96 -3.15 -15.01 6.48
N ASP A 97 -3.91 -14.37 7.38
CA ASP A 97 -3.39 -13.41 8.37
C ASP A 97 -2.28 -13.99 9.26
N HIS A 98 -2.33 -15.29 9.60
CA HIS A 98 -1.30 -15.94 10.41
C HIS A 98 0.02 -16.09 9.66
N GLU A 99 -0.04 -16.48 8.38
CA GLU A 99 1.14 -16.60 7.52
C GLU A 99 1.81 -15.24 7.31
N ILE A 100 1.00 -14.21 7.05
CA ILE A 100 1.46 -12.81 6.93
C ILE A 100 2.11 -12.36 8.24
N LYS A 101 1.41 -12.51 9.36
CA LYS A 101 1.92 -12.10 10.67
C LYS A 101 3.26 -12.77 11.01
N ARG A 102 3.42 -14.06 10.71
CA ARG A 102 4.67 -14.79 10.95
C ARG A 102 5.85 -14.18 10.18
N VAL A 103 5.64 -13.80 8.92
CA VAL A 103 6.68 -13.13 8.11
C VAL A 103 7.03 -11.77 8.70
N LEU A 104 6.01 -10.97 9.06
CA LEU A 104 6.21 -9.64 9.64
C LEU A 104 6.93 -9.69 10.99
N ASP A 105 6.54 -10.60 11.89
CA ASP A 105 7.22 -10.79 13.18
C ASP A 105 8.69 -11.22 12.98
N GLY A 106 8.98 -12.05 11.96
CA GLY A 106 10.36 -12.39 11.58
C GLY A 106 11.16 -11.18 11.09
N MET A 107 10.55 -10.30 10.28
CA MET A 107 11.18 -9.05 9.83
C MET A 107 11.41 -8.06 10.98
N VAL A 108 10.54 -8.06 12.00
CA VAL A 108 10.75 -7.28 13.23
C VAL A 108 11.95 -7.80 14.01
N GLN A 109 12.06 -9.12 14.19
CA GLN A 109 13.22 -9.73 14.86
C GLN A 109 14.54 -9.46 14.13
N ALA A 110 14.50 -9.36 12.81
CA ALA A 110 15.65 -9.01 11.97
C ALA A 110 15.99 -7.51 11.98
N GLY A 111 15.18 -6.66 12.62
CA GLY A 111 15.41 -5.21 12.66
C GLY A 111 15.08 -4.49 11.34
N ILE A 112 14.24 -5.08 10.49
CA ILE A 112 13.83 -4.50 9.20
C ILE A 112 12.54 -3.69 9.36
N LEU A 113 11.60 -4.22 10.15
CA LEU A 113 10.36 -3.53 10.49
C LEU A 113 10.34 -3.12 11.95
N GLN A 114 9.72 -2.00 12.24
CA GLN A 114 9.25 -1.64 13.56
C GLN A 114 7.78 -2.05 13.71
N LYS A 115 7.43 -2.67 14.84
CA LYS A 115 6.04 -2.93 15.18
C LYS A 115 5.41 -1.68 15.80
N ILE A 116 4.37 -1.16 15.18
CA ILE A 116 3.66 0.06 15.61
C ILE A 116 2.45 -0.30 16.49
N SER A 117 1.74 -1.37 16.13
CA SER A 117 0.62 -1.91 16.92
C SER A 117 0.49 -3.41 16.70
N GLU A 118 -0.56 -4.04 17.24
CA GLU A 118 -0.81 -5.48 17.04
C GLU A 118 -0.84 -5.88 15.57
N LYS A 119 -1.37 -4.99 14.71
CA LYS A 119 -1.62 -5.26 13.28
C LYS A 119 -0.79 -4.40 12.34
N GLN A 120 -0.11 -3.36 12.84
CA GLN A 120 0.61 -2.39 12.01
C GLN A 120 2.12 -2.47 12.21
N TYR A 121 2.83 -2.37 11.10
CA TYR A 121 4.28 -2.44 11.00
C TYR A 121 4.76 -1.33 10.08
N GLU A 122 5.96 -0.83 10.32
CA GLU A 122 6.58 0.23 9.54
C GLU A 122 7.99 -0.16 9.15
N LEU A 123 8.38 0.07 7.90
CA LEU A 123 9.75 -0.15 7.42
C LEU A 123 10.70 0.86 8.07
N ILE A 124 11.82 0.37 8.64
CA ILE A 124 12.86 1.22 9.24
C ILE A 124 13.64 1.91 8.12
#